data_AF-A0A139N7F2-F1
#
_entry.id   AF-A0A139N7F2-F1
#
_cell.length_a   1.000
_cell.length_b   1.000
_cell.length_c   1.000
_cell.angle_alpha   90.00
_cell.angle_beta   90.00
_cell.angle_gamma   90.00
#
_symmetry.space_group_name_H-M   'P 1'
#
loop_
_entity.id
_entity.type
_entity.pdbx_description
1 polymer ?
#
loop_
_entity_poly.entity_id
_entity_poly.type
_entity_poly.pdbx_seq_one_letter_code
_entity_poly.pdbx_strand_id
1 'polypeptide(L)'
;MNKESLFDKIIKRFYGITGPFDEQKRQQANKLGNQVFICLSWFLLFANAIVLTLANQYPQIIAWAYPAVVELVLLGLFFYITWKSHQTHLTDIEPELQSPKEEKQFKHNTLKIFCYSALTFYVFMSVFRYLTDGGKTLFNIHTQLQLLAGSFISALIITISAYFMIQLRIKNGREEEE
;
A
#
# COMPACT_ATOMS: atom_id res chain seq x y z
N MET A 1 15.78 -7.08 -26.23
CA MET A 1 15.16 -6.67 -24.95
C MET A 1 14.66 -7.92 -24.22
N ASN A 2 15.24 -8.25 -23.07
CA ASN A 2 14.67 -9.28 -22.21
C ASN A 2 13.28 -8.82 -21.76
N LYS A 3 12.28 -9.67 -21.97
CA LYS A 3 10.89 -9.40 -21.61
C LYS A 3 10.80 -9.34 -20.09
N GLU A 4 10.37 -8.21 -19.52
CA GLU A 4 10.14 -8.08 -18.09
C GLU A 4 9.24 -9.22 -17.58
N SER A 5 9.62 -9.85 -16.47
CA SER A 5 8.84 -10.92 -15.87
C SER A 5 7.57 -10.36 -15.20
N LEU A 6 6.59 -11.22 -14.94
CA LEU A 6 5.40 -10.82 -14.18
C LEU A 6 5.77 -10.34 -12.77
N PHE A 7 6.82 -10.92 -12.18
CA PHE A 7 7.32 -10.55 -10.86
C PHE A 7 7.95 -9.15 -10.86
N ASP A 8 8.72 -8.81 -11.89
CA ASP A 8 9.30 -7.47 -12.04
C ASP A 8 8.20 -6.41 -12.12
N LYS A 9 7.10 -6.68 -12.82
CA LYS A 9 5.94 -5.76 -12.88
C LYS A 9 5.28 -5.56 -11.52
N ILE A 10 5.20 -6.62 -10.71
CA ILE A 10 4.64 -6.53 -9.35
C ILE A 10 5.56 -5.68 -8.47
N ILE A 11 6.88 -5.91 -8.52
CA ILE A 11 7.86 -5.14 -7.75
C ILE A 11 7.83 -3.66 -8.16
N LYS A 12 7.87 -3.36 -9.47
CA LYS A 12 7.76 -1.99 -9.98
C LYS A 12 6.53 -1.29 -9.43
N ARG A 13 5.37 -1.97 -9.44
CA ARG A 13 4.12 -1.41 -8.93
C ARG A 13 4.10 -1.25 -7.41
N PHE A 14 4.72 -2.17 -6.66
CA PHE A 14 4.81 -2.11 -5.21
C PHE A 14 5.67 -0.93 -4.74
N TYR A 15 6.86 -0.75 -5.32
CA TYR A 15 7.74 0.37 -4.98
C TYR A 15 7.32 1.67 -5.67
N GLY A 16 6.56 1.60 -6.77
CA GLY A 16 6.17 2.76 -7.57
C GLY A 16 7.29 3.25 -8.50
N ILE A 17 8.05 2.31 -9.07
CA ILE A 17 9.15 2.56 -10.01
C ILE A 17 8.57 2.81 -11.40
N THR A 18 8.93 3.94 -12.02
CA THR A 18 8.62 4.29 -13.41
C THR A 18 9.80 4.01 -14.34
N GLY A 19 9.54 3.71 -15.62
CA GLY A 19 10.59 3.42 -16.60
C GLY A 19 11.15 1.98 -16.52
N PRO A 20 12.33 1.70 -17.10
CA PRO A 20 12.91 0.37 -17.12
C PRO A 20 13.36 -0.07 -15.72
N PHE A 21 13.09 -1.33 -15.36
CA PHE A 21 13.58 -1.93 -14.12
C PHE A 21 14.95 -2.56 -14.36
N ASP A 22 15.96 -1.70 -14.36
CA ASP A 22 17.36 -2.08 -14.56
C ASP A 22 17.93 -2.86 -13.37
N GLU A 23 19.16 -3.34 -13.53
CA GLU A 23 19.85 -4.14 -12.51
C GLU A 23 20.15 -3.34 -11.23
N GLN A 24 20.38 -2.03 -11.32
CA GLN A 24 20.65 -1.18 -10.15
C GLN A 24 19.39 -1.01 -9.30
N LYS A 25 18.27 -0.63 -9.90
CA LYS A 25 16.95 -0.50 -9.25
C LYS A 25 16.52 -1.85 -8.68
N ARG A 26 16.80 -2.95 -9.39
CA ARG A 26 16.53 -4.31 -8.90
C ARG A 26 17.33 -4.66 -7.66
N GLN A 27 18.63 -4.36 -7.64
CA GLN A 27 19.48 -4.59 -6.47
C GLN A 27 19.05 -3.73 -5.28
N GLN A 28 18.69 -2.47 -5.50
CA GLN A 28 18.19 -1.58 -4.44
C GLN A 28 16.85 -2.07 -3.86
N ALA A 29 15.89 -2.42 -4.73
CA ALA A 29 14.60 -2.96 -4.31
C ALA A 29 14.75 -4.27 -3.53
N ASN A 30 15.65 -5.16 -3.96
CA ASN A 30 15.95 -6.40 -3.25
C ASN A 30 16.61 -6.15 -1.89
N LYS A 31 17.56 -5.20 -1.82
CA LYS A 31 18.23 -4.83 -0.56
C LYS A 31 17.22 -4.26 0.44
N LEU A 32 16.38 -3.31 0.01
CA LEU A 32 15.35 -2.69 0.85
C LEU A 32 14.32 -3.72 1.30
N GLY A 33 13.83 -4.55 0.37
CA GLY A 33 12.88 -5.62 0.66
C GLY A 33 13.43 -6.63 1.66
N ASN A 34 14.67 -7.09 1.50
CA ASN A 34 15.30 -8.03 2.42
C ASN A 34 15.52 -7.44 3.81
N GLN A 35 15.91 -6.16 3.92
CA GLN A 35 16.04 -5.50 5.22
C GLN A 35 14.72 -5.49 5.99
N VAL A 36 13.64 -5.11 5.32
CA VAL A 36 12.29 -5.07 5.91
C VAL A 36 11.79 -6.47 6.22
N PHE A 37 12.01 -7.42 5.33
CA PHE A 37 11.65 -8.82 5.53
C PHE A 37 12.31 -9.40 6.78
N ILE A 38 13.63 -9.25 6.94
CA ILE A 38 14.36 -9.75 8.10
C ILE A 38 13.81 -9.14 9.39
N CYS A 39 13.57 -7.82 9.41
CA CYS A 39 12.99 -7.13 10.57
C CYS A 39 11.61 -7.70 10.92
N LEU A 40 10.71 -7.81 9.93
CA LEU A 40 9.37 -8.33 10.11
C LEU A 40 9.37 -9.80 10.55
N SER A 41 10.23 -10.64 9.96
CA SER A 41 10.35 -12.05 10.31
C SER A 41 10.74 -12.25 11.77
N TRP A 42 11.76 -11.53 12.26
CA TRP A 42 12.15 -11.62 13.66
C TRP A 42 11.06 -11.09 14.60
N PHE A 43 10.46 -9.94 14.27
CA PHE A 43 9.34 -9.40 15.03
C PHE A 43 8.19 -10.42 15.16
N LEU A 44 7.74 -10.99 14.04
CA LEU A 44 6.66 -11.97 14.04
C LEU A 44 7.04 -13.25 14.79
N LEU A 45 8.28 -13.72 14.67
CA LEU A 45 8.72 -14.91 15.39
C LEU A 45 8.59 -14.73 16.90
N PHE A 46 9.09 -13.62 17.44
CA PHE A 46 9.01 -13.33 18.87
C PHE A 46 7.59 -12.98 19.33
N ALA A 47 6.86 -12.17 18.55
CA ALA A 47 5.50 -11.79 18.89
C ALA A 47 4.58 -13.02 18.96
N ASN A 48 4.70 -13.95 18.01
CA ASN A 48 3.94 -15.21 18.04
C ASN A 48 4.34 -16.10 19.22
N ALA A 49 5.62 -16.18 19.57
CA ALA A 49 6.05 -16.95 20.75
C ALA A 49 5.43 -16.39 22.05
N ILE A 50 5.40 -15.07 22.21
CA ILE A 50 4.74 -14.41 23.34
C ILE A 50 3.24 -14.73 23.34
N VAL A 51 2.57 -14.59 22.19
CA VAL A 51 1.14 -14.90 22.05
C VAL A 51 0.83 -16.33 22.44
N LEU A 52 1.61 -17.31 21.95
CA LEU A 52 1.40 -18.73 22.28
C LEU A 52 1.48 -19.01 23.78
N THR A 53 2.38 -18.35 24.50
CA THR A 53 2.53 -18.55 25.95
C THR A 53 1.42 -17.88 26.77
N LEU A 54 0.94 -16.71 26.31
CA LEU A 54 0.01 -15.88 27.06
C LEU A 54 -1.47 -16.05 26.63
N ALA A 55 -1.74 -16.68 25.48
CA ALA A 55 -3.09 -16.80 24.90
C ALA A 55 -4.12 -17.39 25.86
N ASN A 56 -3.72 -18.40 26.65
CA ASN A 56 -4.63 -19.03 27.61
C ASN A 56 -4.88 -18.18 28.86
N GLN A 57 -3.93 -17.33 29.25
CA GLN A 57 -4.03 -16.50 30.44
C GLN A 57 -4.78 -15.19 30.16
N TYR A 58 -4.56 -14.60 28.99
CA TYR A 58 -5.12 -13.30 28.60
C TYR A 58 -5.78 -13.33 27.21
N PRO A 59 -6.74 -14.23 26.96
CA PRO A 59 -7.29 -14.47 25.62
C PRO A 59 -7.95 -13.22 25.01
N GLN A 60 -8.72 -12.49 25.81
CA GLN A 60 -9.40 -11.27 25.34
C GLN A 60 -8.40 -10.17 24.96
N ILE A 61 -7.38 -9.94 25.79
CA ILE A 61 -6.37 -8.91 25.53
C ILE A 61 -5.61 -9.24 24.26
N ILE A 62 -5.16 -10.49 24.12
CA ILE A 62 -4.40 -10.94 22.95
C ILE A 62 -5.22 -10.85 21.66
N ALA A 63 -6.51 -11.17 21.72
CA ALA A 63 -7.38 -11.14 20.55
C ALA A 63 -7.45 -9.77 19.86
N TRP A 64 -7.37 -8.67 20.61
CA TRP A 64 -7.35 -7.33 20.01
C TRP A 64 -5.94 -6.71 19.96
N ALA A 65 -5.12 -6.89 21.00
CA ALA A 65 -3.82 -6.23 21.10
C ALA A 65 -2.82 -6.79 20.11
N TYR A 66 -2.79 -8.11 19.89
CA TYR A 66 -1.82 -8.71 18.99
C TYR A 66 -2.02 -8.27 17.53
N PRO A 67 -3.24 -8.37 16.93
CA PRO A 67 -3.47 -7.83 15.60
C PRO A 67 -3.16 -6.33 15.50
N ALA A 68 -3.52 -5.53 16.52
CA ALA A 68 -3.25 -4.09 16.53
C ALA A 68 -1.75 -3.77 16.50
N VAL A 69 -0.93 -4.47 17.29
CA VAL A 69 0.53 -4.26 17.31
C VAL A 69 1.16 -4.71 16.00
N VAL A 70 0.74 -5.86 15.44
CA VAL A 70 1.22 -6.32 14.12
C VAL A 70 0.88 -5.30 13.03
N GLU A 71 -0.33 -4.75 13.03
CA GLU A 71 -0.76 -3.72 12.08
C GLU A 71 0.09 -2.45 12.20
N LEU A 72 0.34 -1.96 13.42
CA LEU A 72 1.19 -0.78 13.64
C LEU A 72 2.62 -0.99 13.13
N VAL A 73 3.19 -2.18 13.33
CA VAL A 73 4.53 -2.51 12.81
C VAL A 73 4.52 -2.55 11.28
N LEU A 74 3.49 -3.15 10.66
CA LEU A 74 3.36 -3.17 9.20
C LEU A 74 3.25 -1.74 8.64
N LEU A 75 2.42 -0.87 9.23
CA LEU A 75 2.30 0.53 8.83
C LEU A 75 3.65 1.26 8.95
N GLY A 76 4.39 1.06 10.04
CA GLY A 76 5.72 1.62 10.22
C GLY A 76 6.72 1.15 9.16
N LEU A 77 6.69 -0.13 8.80
CA LEU A 77 7.55 -0.69 7.75
C LEU A 77 7.16 -0.18 6.36
N PHE A 78 5.88 -0.05 6.05
CA PHE A 78 5.42 0.57 4.80
C PHE A 78 5.87 2.02 4.70
N PHE A 79 5.71 2.80 5.77
CA PHE A 79 6.22 4.17 5.83
C PHE A 79 7.74 4.21 5.60
N TYR A 80 8.49 3.33 6.26
CA TYR A 80 9.93 3.21 6.06
C TYR A 80 10.30 2.87 4.62
N ILE A 81 9.61 1.91 3.97
CA ILE A 81 9.84 1.57 2.56
C ILE A 81 9.59 2.79 1.68
N THR A 82 8.45 3.47 1.84
CA THR A 82 8.11 4.64 1.02
C THR A 82 9.13 5.75 1.20
N TRP A 83 9.51 6.06 2.43
CA TRP A 83 10.51 7.08 2.73
C TRP A 83 11.89 6.70 2.17
N LYS A 84 12.34 5.47 2.39
CA LYS A 84 13.66 5.02 1.94
C LYS A 84 13.74 4.93 0.42
N SER A 85 12.67 4.51 -0.25
CA SER A 85 12.60 4.44 -1.72
C SER A 85 12.76 5.83 -2.35
N HIS A 86 12.19 6.86 -1.72
CA HIS A 86 12.39 8.25 -2.14
C HIS A 86 13.83 8.72 -1.88
N GLN A 87 14.42 8.38 -0.73
CA GLN A 87 15.80 8.78 -0.40
C GLN A 87 16.86 8.10 -1.28
N THR A 88 16.55 6.97 -1.89
CA THR A 88 17.48 6.26 -2.79
C THR A 88 17.20 6.54 -4.26
N HIS A 89 16.33 7.51 -4.58
CA HIS A 89 15.93 7.84 -5.95
C HIS A 89 15.37 6.63 -6.72
N LEU A 90 14.88 5.60 -6.00
CA LEU A 90 14.37 4.36 -6.60
C LEU A 90 13.08 4.61 -7.38
N THR A 91 12.31 5.61 -6.95
CA THR A 91 10.99 5.97 -7.47
C THR A 91 11.00 7.20 -8.37
N ASP A 92 12.18 7.67 -8.75
CA ASP A 92 12.30 8.92 -9.46
C ASP A 92 11.82 8.77 -10.89
N ILE A 93 11.20 9.85 -11.34
CA ILE A 93 10.63 9.93 -12.67
C ILE A 93 11.75 10.42 -13.58
N GLU A 94 12.29 9.50 -14.38
CA GLU A 94 13.20 9.78 -15.49
C GLU A 94 12.35 9.99 -16.76
N PRO A 95 12.00 11.23 -17.14
CA PRO A 95 11.08 11.55 -18.24
C PRO A 95 11.54 11.00 -19.58
N GLU A 96 12.84 11.01 -19.83
CA GLU A 96 13.48 10.48 -21.04
C GLU A 96 13.36 8.95 -21.21
N LEU A 97 13.20 8.22 -20.10
CA LEU A 97 13.02 6.77 -20.10
C LEU A 97 11.54 6.35 -19.99
N GLN A 98 10.61 7.31 -19.91
CA GLN A 98 9.18 7.01 -19.88
C GLN A 98 8.67 6.63 -21.28
N SER A 99 7.91 5.55 -21.35
CA SER A 99 7.18 5.24 -22.56
C SER A 99 6.01 6.23 -22.75
N PRO A 100 5.61 6.58 -23.98
CA PRO A 100 4.44 7.43 -24.26
C PRO A 100 3.11 6.90 -23.66
N LYS A 101 3.09 5.61 -23.31
CA LYS A 101 1.97 4.96 -22.63
C LYS A 101 1.92 5.31 -21.14
N GLU A 102 3.07 5.41 -20.48
CA GLU A 102 3.17 5.74 -19.05
C GLU A 102 2.78 7.20 -18.79
N GLU A 103 3.21 8.13 -19.64
CA GLU A 103 2.85 9.55 -19.54
C GLU A 103 1.32 9.79 -19.61
N LYS A 104 0.64 9.16 -20.58
CA LYS A 104 -0.83 9.24 -20.71
C LYS A 104 -1.58 8.49 -19.61
N GLN A 105 -0.95 7.47 -19.00
CA GLN A 105 -1.59 6.65 -17.97
C GLN A 105 -1.85 7.44 -16.69
N PHE A 106 -1.06 8.48 -16.38
CA PHE A 106 -1.20 9.28 -15.17
C PHE A 106 -2.55 10.01 -15.04
N LYS A 107 -3.08 10.64 -16.10
CA LYS A 107 -4.38 11.35 -16.04
C LYS A 107 -5.57 10.39 -15.92
N HIS A 108 -5.54 9.27 -16.63
CA HIS A 108 -6.62 8.28 -16.58
C HIS A 108 -6.53 7.37 -15.33
N ASN A 109 -5.38 7.37 -14.64
CA ASN A 109 -5.19 6.61 -13.39
C ASN A 109 -5.99 7.20 -12.23
N THR A 110 -6.21 8.51 -12.14
CA THR A 110 -6.87 9.12 -10.97
C THR A 110 -8.30 8.62 -10.77
N LEU A 111 -9.10 8.54 -11.85
CA LEU A 111 -10.46 7.98 -11.78
C LEU A 111 -10.44 6.49 -11.45
N LYS A 112 -9.47 5.74 -12.01
CA LYS A 112 -9.29 4.32 -11.68
C LYS A 112 -8.94 4.13 -10.20
N ILE A 113 -8.01 4.92 -9.66
CA ILE A 113 -7.63 4.91 -8.24
C ILE A 113 -8.85 5.20 -7.37
N PHE A 114 -9.66 6.20 -7.74
CA PHE A 114 -10.91 6.49 -7.04
C PHE A 114 -11.88 5.31 -7.05
N CYS A 115 -12.21 4.76 -8.24
CA CYS A 115 -13.15 3.66 -8.36
C CYS A 115 -12.66 2.40 -7.62
N TYR A 116 -11.38 2.04 -7.75
CA TYR A 116 -10.81 0.88 -7.06
C TYR A 116 -10.81 1.10 -5.55
N SER A 117 -10.37 2.25 -5.06
CA SER A 117 -10.36 2.54 -3.62
C SER A 117 -11.77 2.58 -3.03
N ALA A 118 -12.74 3.19 -3.70
CA ALA A 118 -14.15 3.22 -3.25
C ALA A 118 -14.73 1.81 -3.15
N LEU A 119 -14.53 0.98 -4.18
CA LEU A 119 -15.00 -0.40 -4.17
C LEU A 119 -14.31 -1.22 -3.08
N THR A 120 -12.99 -1.12 -2.95
CA THR A 120 -12.23 -1.85 -1.94
C THR A 120 -12.66 -1.46 -0.52
N PHE A 121 -12.80 -0.17 -0.22
CA PHE A 121 -13.26 0.28 1.10
C PHE A 121 -14.69 -0.17 1.39
N TYR A 122 -15.58 -0.08 0.40
CA TYR A 122 -16.95 -0.53 0.56
C TYR A 122 -17.03 -2.02 0.90
N VAL A 123 -16.34 -2.86 0.11
CA VAL A 123 -16.31 -4.31 0.34
C VAL A 123 -15.65 -4.64 1.68
N PHE A 124 -14.50 -4.03 1.98
CA PHE A 124 -13.77 -4.25 3.22
C PHE A 124 -14.63 -3.91 4.44
N MET A 125 -15.25 -2.72 4.47
CA MET A 125 -16.10 -2.29 5.58
C MET A 125 -17.38 -3.12 5.67
N SER A 126 -17.93 -3.58 4.55
CA SER A 126 -19.08 -4.47 4.54
C SER A 126 -18.75 -5.84 5.15
N VAL A 127 -17.61 -6.42 4.78
CA VAL A 127 -17.11 -7.68 5.36
C VAL A 127 -16.78 -7.50 6.83
N PHE A 128 -16.07 -6.43 7.20
CA PHE A 128 -15.74 -6.13 8.59
C PHE A 128 -17.00 -6.06 9.45
N ARG A 129 -18.02 -5.33 8.98
CA ARG A 129 -19.29 -5.18 9.69
C ARG A 129 -20.07 -6.49 9.78
N TYR A 130 -20.08 -7.30 8.72
CA TYR A 130 -20.65 -8.64 8.74
C TYR A 130 -20.00 -9.51 9.84
N LEU A 131 -18.68 -9.45 9.96
CA LEU A 131 -17.93 -10.20 10.98
C LEU A 131 -18.19 -9.69 12.40
N THR A 132 -18.45 -8.39 12.60
CA THR A 132 -18.65 -7.82 13.94
C THR A 132 -20.11 -7.87 14.42
N ASP A 133 -21.09 -7.75 13.53
CA ASP A 133 -22.51 -7.71 13.89
C ASP A 133 -23.29 -8.99 13.53
N GLY A 134 -22.63 -9.97 12.92
CA GLY A 134 -23.21 -11.25 12.50
C GLY A 134 -24.13 -11.13 11.28
N GLY A 135 -23.99 -10.05 10.50
CA GLY A 135 -24.76 -9.78 9.30
C GLY A 135 -26.13 -9.15 9.52
N LYS A 136 -26.43 -8.72 10.75
CA LYS A 136 -27.73 -8.12 11.13
C LYS A 136 -28.04 -6.85 10.34
N THR A 137 -27.00 -6.10 9.93
CA THR A 137 -27.18 -4.85 9.18
C THR A 137 -26.86 -4.96 7.68
N LEU A 138 -26.61 -6.16 7.15
CA LEU A 138 -26.25 -6.37 5.74
C LEU A 138 -27.25 -5.77 4.75
N PHE A 139 -28.54 -5.95 4.99
CA PHE A 139 -29.60 -5.46 4.08
C PHE A 139 -30.27 -4.18 4.59
N ASN A 140 -29.75 -3.56 5.64
CA ASN A 140 -30.31 -2.33 6.18
C ASN A 140 -29.94 -1.14 5.27
N ILE A 141 -30.94 -0.55 4.59
CA ILE A 141 -30.75 0.56 3.63
C ILE A 141 -29.98 1.73 4.22
N HIS A 142 -30.28 2.14 5.47
CA HIS A 142 -29.60 3.26 6.10
C HIS A 142 -28.11 2.96 6.31
N THR A 143 -27.80 1.74 6.75
CA THR A 143 -26.43 1.27 6.94
C THR A 143 -25.68 1.18 5.60
N GLN A 144 -26.30 0.63 4.56
CA GLN A 144 -25.67 0.53 3.23
C GLN A 144 -25.39 1.93 2.64
N LEU A 145 -26.29 2.89 2.86
CA LEU A 145 -26.08 4.27 2.44
C LEU A 145 -24.92 4.93 3.20
N GLN A 146 -24.79 4.70 4.50
CA GLN A 146 -23.64 5.18 5.29
C GLN A 146 -22.31 4.56 4.82
N LEU A 147 -22.30 3.25 4.54
CA LEU A 147 -21.12 2.54 4.04
C LEU A 147 -20.70 3.07 2.67
N LEU A 148 -21.67 3.31 1.78
CA LEU A 148 -21.43 3.90 0.47
C LEU A 148 -20.89 5.33 0.59
N ALA A 149 -21.51 6.18 1.42
CA ALA A 149 -21.02 7.53 1.64
C ALA A 149 -19.59 7.54 2.21
N GLY A 150 -19.33 6.69 3.21
CA GLY A 150 -18.01 6.54 3.82
C GLY A 150 -16.95 6.06 2.84
N SER A 151 -17.27 5.09 1.97
CA SER A 151 -16.32 4.60 0.97
C SER A 151 -15.94 5.66 -0.07
N PHE A 152 -16.90 6.51 -0.48
CA PHE A 152 -16.65 7.63 -1.37
C PHE A 152 -15.73 8.68 -0.71
N ILE A 153 -15.97 9.02 0.55
CA ILE A 153 -15.12 9.96 1.29
C ILE A 153 -13.68 9.41 1.41
N SER A 154 -13.52 8.15 1.81
CA SER A 154 -12.20 7.50 1.90
C SER A 154 -11.49 7.46 0.55
N ALA A 155 -12.22 7.13 -0.52
CA ALA A 155 -11.68 7.11 -1.87
C ALA A 155 -11.24 8.50 -2.34
N LEU A 156 -11.98 9.57 -2.00
CA LEU A 156 -11.59 10.95 -2.30
C LEU A 156 -10.28 11.29 -1.60
N ILE A 157 -10.15 10.99 -0.30
CA ILE A 157 -8.92 11.25 0.46
C ILE A 157 -7.73 10.56 -0.18
N ILE A 158 -7.85 9.25 -0.46
CA ILE A 158 -6.77 8.46 -1.10
C ILE A 158 -6.41 9.01 -2.47
N THR A 159 -7.41 9.37 -3.26
CA THR A 159 -7.20 9.89 -4.63
C THR A 159 -6.50 11.25 -4.59
N ILE A 160 -6.89 12.15 -3.68
CA ILE A 160 -6.24 13.45 -3.50
C ILE A 160 -4.80 13.28 -3.02
N SER A 161 -4.57 12.42 -2.03
CA SER A 161 -3.22 12.12 -1.53
C SER A 161 -2.33 11.52 -2.62
N ALA A 162 -2.85 10.56 -3.40
CA ALA A 162 -2.12 9.96 -4.52
C ALA A 162 -1.79 10.99 -5.61
N TYR A 163 -2.75 11.86 -5.95
CA TYR A 163 -2.53 12.94 -6.90
C TYR A 163 -1.44 13.90 -6.43
N PHE A 164 -1.48 14.33 -5.17
CA PHE A 164 -0.48 15.21 -4.58
C PHE A 164 0.92 14.58 -4.59
N MET A 165 1.05 13.31 -4.19
CA MET A 165 2.32 12.59 -4.24
C MET A 165 2.89 12.49 -5.66
N ILE A 166 2.04 12.21 -6.66
CA ILE A 166 2.48 12.14 -8.07
C ILE A 166 2.97 13.51 -8.55
N GLN A 167 2.26 14.60 -8.21
CA GLN A 167 2.67 15.95 -8.59
C GLN A 167 4.02 16.34 -7.98
N LEU A 168 4.26 15.98 -6.71
CA LEU A 168 5.57 16.21 -6.07
C LEU A 168 6.69 15.47 -6.79
N ARG A 169 6.47 14.19 -7.17
CA ARG A 169 7.46 13.40 -7.91
C ARG A 169 7.76 14.01 -9.30
N ILE A 170 6.74 14.46 -10.02
CA ILE A 170 6.89 15.11 -11.33
C ILE A 170 7.60 16.46 -11.20
N LYS A 171 7.38 17.20 -10.10
CA LYS A 171 8.08 18.46 -9.85
C LYS A 171 9.56 18.20 -9.58
N ASN A 172 9.88 17.30 -8.65
CA ASN A 172 11.26 16.98 -8.28
C ASN A 172 12.07 16.45 -9.48
N GLY A 173 11.49 15.56 -10.30
CA GLY A 173 12.18 15.04 -11.48
C GLY A 173 12.49 16.11 -12.55
N ARG A 174 11.74 17.22 -12.60
CA ARG A 174 12.03 18.34 -13.52
C ARG A 174 13.12 19.27 -12.97
N GLU A 175 13.17 19.45 -11.66
CA GLU A 175 14.22 20.25 -11.00
C GLU A 175 15.61 19.59 -11.08
N GLU A 176 15.67 18.26 -11.27
CA GLU A 176 16.93 17.53 -11.46
C GLU A 176 17.45 17.54 -12.92
N GLU A 177 16.62 17.95 -13.89
CA GLU A 177 16.99 18.08 -15.31
C GLU A 177 17.50 19.49 -15.69
N GLU A 178 17.23 20.51 -14.88
CA GLU A 178 17.65 21.92 -15.08
C GLU A 178 19.02 22.24 -14.45
#